data_AF-A0A3D5PR90-F1
#
_entry.id   AF-A0A3D5PR90-F1
#
_cell.length_a   1.000
_cell.length_b   1.000
_cell.length_c   1.000
_cell.angle_alpha   90.00
_cell.angle_beta   90.00
_cell.angle_gamma   90.00
#
_symmetry.space_group_name_H-M   'P 1'
#
loop_
_entity.id
_entity.type
_entity.pdbx_description
1 polymer ?
#
loop_
_entity_poly.entity_id
_entity_poly.type
_entity_poly.pdbx_seq_one_letter_code
_entity_poly.pdbx_strand_id
1 'polypeptide(L)' 'MSEYKNRIKRDHPKLYSHELVNNLFRHPYTRIEYVIDEVGVGRQTAGRYLDQLTQSGLLEKVKVAQSMRNWAT' A
#
# COMPACT_ATOMS: atom_id res chain seq x y z
N MET A 1 -3.57 10.15 -13.96
CA MET A 1 -3.91 8.81 -13.40
C MET A 1 -3.43 7.64 -14.28
N SER A 2 -3.65 7.66 -15.60
CA SER A 2 -3.33 6.53 -16.48
C SER A 2 -1.86 6.13 -16.52
N GLU A 3 -0.93 7.08 -16.36
CA GLU A 3 0.51 6.79 -16.35
C GLU A 3 0.94 5.96 -15.13
N TYR A 4 0.41 6.26 -13.94
CA TYR A 4 0.67 5.50 -12.72
C TYR A 4 0.18 4.06 -12.82
N LYS A 5 -1.05 3.88 -13.36
CA LYS A 5 -1.62 2.55 -13.62
C LYS A 5 -0.77 1.78 -14.64
N ASN A 6 -0.31 2.45 -15.70
CA ASN A 6 0.55 1.83 -16.71
C ASN A 6 1.92 1.45 -16.16
N ARG A 7 2.53 2.26 -15.28
CA ARG A 7 3.77 1.88 -14.58
C ARG A 7 3.57 0.65 -13.70
N ILE A 8 2.53 0.63 -12.85
CA ILE A 8 2.25 -0.55 -11.99
C ILE A 8 1.98 -1.80 -12.84
N LYS A 9 1.18 -1.68 -13.91
CA LYS A 9 0.94 -2.81 -14.84
C LYS A 9 2.23 -3.33 -15.47
N ARG A 10 3.15 -2.43 -15.85
CA ARG A 10 4.38 -2.78 -16.55
C ARG A 10 5.44 -3.35 -15.62
N ASP A 11 5.68 -2.72 -14.48
CA ASP A 11 6.71 -3.10 -13.52
C ASP A 11 6.26 -4.27 -12.62
N HIS A 12 4.96 -4.34 -12.31
CA HIS A 12 4.42 -5.28 -11.33
C HIS A 12 3.12 -5.97 -11.81
N PRO A 13 3.12 -6.67 -12.96
CA PRO A 13 1.92 -7.30 -13.50
C PRO A 13 1.31 -8.38 -12.58
N LYS A 14 2.12 -9.03 -11.74
CA LYS A 14 1.64 -10.03 -10.75
C LYS A 14 0.97 -9.42 -9.51
N LEU A 15 1.28 -8.16 -9.23
CA LEU A 15 0.76 -7.41 -8.08
C LEU A 15 -0.39 -6.50 -8.49
N TYR A 16 -0.49 -6.18 -9.78
CA TYR A 16 -1.57 -5.40 -10.35
C TYR A 16 -2.91 -6.14 -10.22
N SER A 17 -3.62 -5.86 -9.12
CA SER A 17 -5.05 -6.11 -8.99
C SER A 17 -5.80 -4.78 -9.11
N HIS A 18 -6.99 -4.83 -9.71
CA HIS A 18 -7.87 -3.67 -9.79
C HIS A 18 -8.17 -3.11 -8.39
N GLU A 19 -8.37 -4.00 -7.41
CA GLU A 19 -8.65 -3.68 -6.01
C GLU A 19 -7.47 -2.97 -5.34
N LEU A 20 -6.25 -3.47 -5.50
CA LEU A 20 -5.06 -2.86 -4.90
C LEU A 20 -4.84 -1.44 -5.42
N VAL A 21 -4.97 -1.25 -6.74
CA VAL A 21 -4.83 0.06 -7.36
C VAL A 21 -5.93 1.00 -6.88
N ASN A 22 -7.17 0.52 -6.78
CA ASN A 22 -8.27 1.30 -6.24
C ASN A 22 -8.00 1.74 -4.79
N ASN A 23 -7.56 0.82 -3.94
CA ASN A 23 -7.21 1.08 -2.55
C ASN A 23 -6.14 2.18 -2.42
N LEU A 24 -5.06 2.09 -3.21
CA LEU A 24 -3.98 3.08 -3.22
C LEU A 24 -4.44 4.50 -3.59
N PHE A 25 -5.45 4.62 -4.46
CA PHE A 25 -6.02 5.94 -4.82
C PHE A 25 -7.10 6.41 -3.84
N ARG A 26 -7.78 5.48 -3.16
CA ARG A 26 -8.87 5.78 -2.22
C ARG A 26 -8.35 6.19 -0.85
N HIS A 27 -7.22 5.62 -0.45
CA HIS A 27 -6.59 5.86 0.85
C HIS A 27 -5.21 6.50 0.66
N PRO A 28 -5.08 7.84 0.82
CA PRO A 28 -3.79 8.52 0.73
C PRO A 28 -2.79 8.03 1.79
N TYR A 29 -3.27 7.36 2.84
CA TYR A 29 -2.46 6.64 3.82
C TYR A 29 -2.75 5.13 3.75
N THR A 30 -2.02 4.41 2.90
CA THR A 30 -2.21 2.97 2.74
C THR A 30 -1.52 2.19 3.87
N ARG A 31 -2.31 1.58 4.75
CA ARG A 31 -1.87 0.59 5.75
C ARG A 31 -2.02 -0.84 5.22
N ILE A 32 -1.23 -1.75 5.78
CA ILE A 32 -1.28 -3.20 5.47
C ILE A 32 -2.70 -3.75 5.63
N GLU A 33 -3.45 -3.30 6.63
CA GLU A 33 -4.81 -3.77 6.92
C GLU A 33 -5.79 -3.50 5.76
N TYR A 34 -5.71 -2.34 5.10
CA TYR A 34 -6.56 -2.06 3.95
C TYR A 34 -6.25 -2.98 2.79
N VAL A 35 -4.98 -3.33 2.58
CA VAL A 35 -4.58 -4.26 1.52
C VAL A 35 -5.08 -5.68 1.82
N ILE A 36 -5.10 -6.08 3.10
CA ILE A 36 -5.68 -7.36 3.51
C ILE A 36 -7.19 -7.36 3.24
N ASP A 37 -7.90 -6.31 3.64
CA ASP A 37 -9.36 -6.21 3.54
C ASP A 37 -9.84 -6.07 2.09
N GLU A 38 -9.24 -5.15 1.31
CA GLU A 38 -9.69 -4.89 -0.06
C GLU A 38 -9.12 -5.87 -1.10
N VAL A 39 -7.94 -6.47 -0.87
CA VAL A 39 -7.31 -7.41 -1.84
C VAL A 39 -7.47 -8.86 -1.39
N GLY A 40 -7.91 -9.12 -0.16
CA GLY A 40 -8.12 -10.47 0.37
C GLY A 40 -6.84 -11.29 0.56
N VAL A 41 -5.67 -10.63 0.68
CA VAL A 41 -4.38 -11.31 0.81
C VAL A 41 -3.91 -11.37 2.27
N GLY A 42 -3.11 -12.39 2.61
CA GLY A 42 -2.51 -12.49 3.94
C GLY A 42 -1.56 -11.33 4.26
N ARG A 43 -1.35 -11.06 5.56
CA ARG A 43 -0.49 -9.96 6.06
C ARG A 43 0.92 -9.94 5.47
N GLN A 44 1.56 -11.10 5.31
CA GLN A 44 2.89 -11.18 4.71
C GLN A 44 2.88 -10.77 3.22
N THR A 45 1.87 -11.21 2.48
CA THR A 45 1.69 -10.86 1.07
C THR A 45 1.39 -9.37 0.91
N ALA A 46 0.48 -8.82 1.73
CA ALA A 46 0.20 -7.39 1.77
C ALA A 46 1.47 -6.57 2.07
N GLY A 47 2.27 -7.00 3.05
CA GLY A 47 3.54 -6.37 3.38
C GLY A 47 4.53 -6.39 2.21
N ARG A 48 4.68 -7.55 1.53
CA ARG A 48 5.52 -7.67 0.33
C ARG A 48 5.04 -6.74 -0.79
N TYR A 49 3.73 -6.65 -1.02
CA TYR A 49 3.18 -5.79 -2.06
C TYR A 49 3.48 -4.32 -1.80
N LEU A 50 3.27 -3.85 -0.58
CA LEU A 50 3.60 -2.47 -0.20
C LEU A 50 5.12 -2.20 -0.27
N ASP A 51 5.96 -3.17 0.08
CA ASP A 51 7.41 -3.03 -0.03
C ASP A 51 7.86 -2.92 -1.49
N GLN A 52 7.31 -3.75 -2.39
CA GLN A 52 7.59 -3.66 -3.84
C GLN A 52 7.15 -2.31 -4.43
N LEU A 53 5.99 -1.80 -4.02
CA LEU A 53 5.50 -0.47 -4.42
C LEU A 53 6.38 0.66 -3.86
N THR A 54 6.94 0.48 -2.66
CA THR A 54 7.89 1.43 -2.08
C THR A 54 9.21 1.41 -2.85
N GLN A 55 9.74 0.22 -3.16
CA GLN A 55 11.00 0.05 -3.90
C GLN A 55 10.93 0.60 -5.33
N SER A 56 9.76 0.56 -5.96
CA SER A 56 9.53 1.17 -7.29
C SER A 56 9.33 2.68 -7.25
N GLY A 57 9.39 3.29 -6.06
CA GLY A 57 9.20 4.73 -5.86
C GLY A 57 7.75 5.18 -6.05
N LEU A 58 6.80 4.24 -6.03
CA LEU A 58 5.37 4.54 -6.16
C LEU A 58 4.70 4.88 -4.83
N LEU A 59 5.30 4.45 -3.72
CA LEU A 59 4.88 4.76 -2.36
C LEU A 59 6.07 5.21 -1.53
N GLU A 60 5.81 6.07 -0.55
CA GLU A 60 6.77 6.41 0.48
C GLU A 60 6.41 5.72 1.79
N LYS A 61 7.38 5.00 2.37
CA LYS A 61 7.19 4.32 3.65
C LYS A 61 7.40 5.29 4.80
N VAL A 62 6.31 5.87 5.29
CA VAL A 62 6.34 6.71 6.48
C VAL A 62 6.30 5.82 7.73
N LYS A 63 7.40 5.81 8.49
CA LYS A 63 7.41 5.19 9.83
C LYS A 63 6.71 6.14 10.80
N VAL A 64 5.41 5.95 11.00
CA VAL A 64 4.70 6.60 12.10
C VAL A 64 5.22 5.99 13.40
N ALA A 65 6.17 6.67 14.04
CA ALA A 65 6.51 6.37 15.41
C ALA A 65 5.25 6.62 16.23
N GLN A 66 4.77 5.62 16.96
CA GLN A 66 3.63 5.73 17.86
C GLN A 66 4.04 6.59 19.07
N SER A 67 4.25 7.89 18.87
CA SER A 67 4.39 8.88 19.93
C SER A 67 2.99 9.40 20.27
N MET A 68 2.21 8.50 20.84
CA MET A 68 1.02 8.84 21.61
C MET A 68 0.82 7.69 22.59
N ARG A 69 1.83 7.50 23.43
CA ARG A 69 1.72 6.76 24.69
C ARG A 69 1.70 7.85 25.77
N ASN A 70 0.56 8.01 26.43
CA ASN A 70 0.30 8.89 27.58
C ASN A 70 0.31 10.41 27.34
N TRP A 71 -0.84 10.97 26.99
CA TRP A 71 -1.25 12.30 27.50
C TRP A 71 -2.75 12.28 27.82
N ALA A 72 -3.15 11.42 28.75
CA ALA A 72 -4.39 11.64 29.47
C ALA A 72 -4.10 11.19 30.90
N THR A 73 -4.03 12.20 31.76
CA THR A 73 -3.91 12.17 33.21
C THR A 73 -4.95 11.25 33.84
#